data_AF-A0A6A4Z1P7-F1
#
_entry.id   AF-A0A6A4Z1P7-F1
#
_cell.length_a   1.000
_cell.length_b   1.000
_cell.length_c   1.000
_cell.angle_alpha   90.00
_cell.angle_beta   90.00
_cell.angle_gamma   90.00
#
_symmetry.space_group_name_H-M   'P 1'
#
loop_
_entity.id
_entity.type
_entity.pdbx_description
1 polymer ?
#
loop_
_entity_poly.entity_id
_entity_poly.type
_entity_poly.pdbx_seq_one_letter_code
_entity_poly.pdbx_strand_id
1 'polypeptide(L)'
;MDKDRQWFKARHGLKQDEIPRKVALCAHAMASPTTPMVVLDTDDDSRFAKNPLVTGHAQFKFYMSVPIVTPLGHPLGTIFVADTKPRQRADADELEKLAVAVLQFLMDRLNKTDHEDVVAAHLWDQRGTDALCGMDV
;
A
#
# COMPACT_ATOMS: atom_id res chain seq x y z
N MET A 1 -5.32 0.53 1.06
CA MET A 1 -6.55 -0.28 1.27
C MET A 1 -7.39 0.44 2.31
N ASP A 2 -8.68 0.65 2.06
CA ASP A 2 -9.62 1.22 3.02
C ASP A 2 -10.50 0.11 3.63
N LYS A 3 -11.63 0.48 4.25
CA LYS A 3 -12.56 -0.45 4.89
C LYS A 3 -13.22 -1.40 3.89
N ASP A 4 -13.45 -0.96 2.65
CA ASP A 4 -14.29 -1.67 1.69
C ASP A 4 -13.54 -2.11 0.44
N ARG A 5 -12.39 -1.48 0.15
CA ARG A 5 -11.69 -1.60 -1.12
C ARG A 5 -10.18 -1.67 -0.97
N GLN A 6 -9.58 -2.36 -1.92
CA GLN A 6 -8.17 -2.28 -2.21
C GLN A 6 -7.96 -1.49 -3.49
N TRP A 7 -7.39 -0.29 -3.36
CA TRP A 7 -6.91 0.51 -4.49
C TRP A 7 -5.51 0.07 -4.92
N PHE A 8 -5.24 0.15 -6.22
CA PHE A 8 -3.90 -0.06 -6.78
C PHE A 8 -3.28 1.29 -7.13
N LYS A 9 -2.42 1.81 -6.23
CA LYS A 9 -1.78 3.12 -6.43
C LYS A 9 -0.83 3.13 -7.63
N ALA A 10 -0.24 1.98 -7.92
CA ALA A 10 0.49 1.67 -9.13
C ALA A 10 0.15 0.22 -9.52
N ARG A 11 0.04 -0.05 -10.83
CA ARG A 11 -0.28 -1.40 -11.35
C ARG A 11 0.34 -1.61 -12.73
N HIS A 12 0.70 -2.86 -12.99
CA HIS A 12 1.04 -3.35 -14.32
C HIS A 12 0.35 -4.71 -14.52
N GLY A 13 -0.20 -4.97 -15.70
CA GLY A 13 -0.90 -6.23 -16.01
C GLY A 13 -2.31 -6.39 -15.43
N LEU A 14 -2.71 -5.59 -14.43
CA LEU A 14 -4.09 -5.53 -13.93
C LEU A 14 -4.90 -4.50 -14.72
N LYS A 15 -6.19 -4.74 -14.96
CA LYS A 15 -7.07 -3.79 -15.69
C LYS A 15 -7.82 -2.83 -14.77
N GLN A 16 -8.19 -3.30 -13.58
CA GLN A 16 -8.96 -2.56 -12.59
C GLN A 16 -8.04 -1.65 -11.77
N ASP A 17 -8.56 -0.49 -11.35
CA ASP A 17 -7.88 0.42 -10.42
C ASP A 17 -8.12 0.04 -8.95
N GLU A 18 -9.18 -0.71 -8.69
CA GLU A 18 -9.50 -1.21 -7.36
C GLU A 18 -10.32 -2.50 -7.41
N ILE A 19 -10.33 -3.22 -6.29
CA ILE A 19 -11.16 -4.39 -6.06
C ILE A 19 -11.82 -4.33 -4.68
N PRO A 20 -12.95 -5.02 -4.46
CA PRO A 20 -13.52 -5.15 -3.12
C PRO A 20 -12.52 -5.80 -2.15
N ARG A 21 -12.37 -5.24 -0.94
CA ARG A 21 -11.45 -5.76 0.09
C ARG A 21 -11.75 -7.22 0.43
N LYS A 22 -13.03 -7.61 0.42
CA LYS A 22 -13.48 -8.99 0.71
C LYS A 22 -12.89 -10.06 -0.22
N VAL A 23 -12.44 -9.69 -1.42
CA VAL A 23 -11.79 -10.62 -2.36
C VAL A 23 -10.27 -10.44 -2.41
N ALA A 24 -9.74 -9.36 -1.84
CA ALA A 24 -8.33 -9.02 -1.95
C ALA A 24 -7.44 -9.99 -1.15
N LEU A 25 -6.51 -10.65 -1.84
CA LEU A 25 -5.54 -11.54 -1.19
C LEU A 25 -4.65 -10.77 -0.19
N CYS A 26 -4.31 -9.50 -0.48
CA CYS A 26 -3.51 -8.67 0.42
C CYS A 26 -4.12 -8.48 1.81
N ALA A 27 -5.44 -8.65 1.98
CA ALA A 27 -6.07 -8.56 3.29
C ALA A 27 -5.47 -9.58 4.29
N HIS A 28 -5.01 -10.74 3.81
CA HIS A 28 -4.33 -11.74 4.62
C HIS A 28 -2.91 -11.28 5.01
N ALA A 29 -2.16 -10.71 4.06
CA ALA A 29 -0.83 -10.16 4.33
C ALA A 29 -0.88 -8.99 5.34
N MET A 30 -1.97 -8.21 5.32
CA MET A 30 -2.18 -7.11 6.26
C MET A 30 -2.55 -7.58 7.68
N ALA A 31 -3.02 -8.82 7.85
CA ALA A 31 -3.30 -9.40 9.16
C ALA A 31 -2.03 -9.81 9.92
N SER A 32 -0.96 -10.15 9.18
CA SER A 32 0.36 -10.48 9.72
C SER A 32 1.46 -9.72 8.95
N PRO A 33 1.63 -8.41 9.20
CA PRO A 33 2.40 -7.52 8.33
C PRO A 33 3.93 -7.63 8.52
N THR A 34 4.44 -8.64 9.20
CA THR A 34 5.88 -8.76 9.51
C THR A 34 6.65 -9.62 8.53
N THR A 35 5.97 -10.43 7.71
CA THR A 35 6.62 -11.38 6.80
C THR A 35 6.00 -11.35 5.41
N PRO A 36 6.78 -11.58 4.34
CA PRO A 36 6.24 -11.84 3.02
C PRO A 36 5.26 -13.01 3.05
N MET A 37 4.19 -12.90 2.25
CA MET A 37 3.28 -14.00 1.98
C MET A 37 3.58 -14.57 0.60
N VAL A 38 3.95 -15.85 0.55
CA VAL A 38 4.23 -16.58 -0.69
C VAL A 38 3.22 -17.70 -0.85
N VAL A 39 2.55 -17.73 -1.99
CA VAL A 39 1.58 -18.76 -2.38
C VAL A 39 1.98 -19.27 -3.76
N LEU A 40 2.56 -20.48 -3.77
CA LEU A 40 3.11 -21.11 -4.97
C LEU A 40 2.03 -21.64 -5.92
N ASP A 41 0.94 -22.15 -5.33
CA ASP A 41 -0.30 -22.49 -6.01
C ASP A 41 -1.49 -22.11 -5.11
N THR A 42 -2.37 -21.22 -5.57
CA THR A 42 -3.54 -20.75 -4.82
C THR A 42 -4.70 -21.75 -4.86
N ASP A 43 -4.71 -22.71 -5.79
CA ASP A 43 -5.72 -23.78 -5.80
C ASP A 43 -5.49 -24.75 -4.62
N ASP A 44 -4.21 -24.98 -4.28
CA ASP A 44 -3.79 -25.84 -3.18
C ASP A 44 -3.75 -25.11 -1.83
N ASP A 45 -3.86 -23.78 -1.84
CA ASP A 45 -3.87 -22.97 -0.62
C ASP A 45 -5.29 -22.82 -0.08
N SER A 46 -5.57 -23.50 1.04
CA SER A 46 -6.89 -23.47 1.69
C SER A 46 -7.43 -22.06 2.02
N ARG A 47 -6.55 -21.06 2.16
CA ARG A 47 -6.93 -19.65 2.39
C ARG A 47 -7.54 -19.02 1.14
N PHE A 48 -7.16 -19.49 -0.04
CA PHE A 48 -7.42 -18.83 -1.33
C PHE A 48 -8.15 -19.70 -2.36
N ALA A 49 -8.19 -21.03 -2.20
CA ALA A 49 -8.76 -21.96 -3.17
C ALA A 49 -10.22 -21.64 -3.58
N LYS A 50 -10.98 -20.99 -2.70
CA LYS A 50 -12.37 -20.55 -2.96
C LYS A 50 -12.52 -19.06 -3.26
N ASN A 51 -11.42 -18.31 -3.31
CA ASN A 51 -11.43 -16.87 -3.53
C ASN A 51 -11.84 -16.56 -4.99
N PRO A 52 -12.71 -15.57 -5.23
CA PRO A 52 -13.11 -15.19 -6.60
C PRO A 52 -11.97 -14.79 -7.53
N LEU A 53 -10.83 -14.33 -7.01
CA LEU A 53 -9.63 -14.04 -7.80
C LEU A 53 -8.91 -15.31 -8.28
N VAL A 54 -9.18 -16.46 -7.65
CA VAL A 54 -8.63 -17.78 -7.99
C VAL A 54 -9.62 -18.55 -8.87
N THR A 55 -10.89 -18.60 -8.48
CA THR A 55 -11.92 -19.40 -9.16
C THR A 55 -12.61 -18.68 -10.32
N GLY A 56 -12.56 -17.35 -10.33
CA GLY A 56 -13.18 -16.50 -11.35
C GLY A 56 -12.29 -16.23 -12.56
N HIS A 57 -12.55 -15.13 -13.26
CA HIS A 57 -11.84 -14.78 -14.50
C HIS A 57 -10.38 -14.38 -14.32
N ALA A 58 -9.97 -13.93 -13.12
CA ALA A 58 -8.58 -13.54 -12.87
C ALA A 58 -7.64 -14.74 -12.85
N GLN A 59 -8.12 -15.90 -12.38
CA GLN A 59 -7.40 -17.18 -12.33
C GLN A 59 -5.99 -17.04 -11.77
N PHE A 60 -5.80 -16.26 -10.71
CA PHE A 60 -4.52 -16.24 -10.03
C PHE A 60 -4.21 -17.65 -9.55
N LYS A 61 -2.99 -18.12 -9.85
CA LYS A 61 -2.44 -19.40 -9.41
C LYS A 61 -1.20 -19.19 -8.57
N PHE A 62 -0.38 -18.20 -8.91
CA PHE A 62 0.72 -17.77 -8.05
C PHE A 62 0.40 -16.39 -7.47
N TYR A 63 0.76 -16.20 -6.20
CA TYR A 63 0.63 -14.91 -5.55
C TYR A 63 1.76 -14.73 -4.53
N MET A 64 2.41 -13.57 -4.56
CA MET A 64 3.39 -13.19 -3.56
C MET A 64 3.21 -11.72 -3.19
N SER A 65 3.25 -11.40 -1.91
CA SER A 65 3.14 -10.03 -1.43
C SER A 65 4.06 -9.73 -0.27
N VAL A 66 4.59 -8.51 -0.25
CA VAL A 66 5.38 -7.95 0.84
C VAL A 66 4.63 -6.76 1.44
N PRO A 67 4.47 -6.71 2.78
CA PRO A 67 3.89 -5.56 3.45
C PRO A 67 4.83 -4.35 3.44
N ILE A 68 4.25 -3.16 3.27
CA ILE A 68 4.93 -1.88 3.48
C ILE A 68 4.56 -1.40 4.88
N VAL A 69 5.52 -1.44 5.80
CA VAL A 69 5.29 -1.14 7.22
C VAL A 69 6.13 0.05 7.64
N THR A 70 5.49 1.02 8.30
CA THR A 70 6.21 2.18 8.86
C THR A 70 7.17 1.74 9.97
N PRO A 71 8.18 2.57 10.33
CA PRO A 71 9.03 2.32 11.49
C PRO A 71 8.26 2.14 12.82
N LEU A 72 7.03 2.67 12.90
CA LEU A 72 6.14 2.53 14.05
C LEU A 72 5.31 1.25 14.03
N GLY A 73 5.53 0.35 13.06
CA GLY A 73 4.80 -0.92 12.94
C GLY A 73 3.43 -0.82 12.25
N HIS A 74 3.02 0.37 11.78
CA HIS A 74 1.75 0.52 11.06
C HIS A 74 1.89 0.07 9.59
N PRO A 75 1.06 -0.87 9.11
CA PRO A 75 1.08 -1.28 7.71
C PRO A 75 0.34 -0.27 6.83
N LEU A 76 1.02 0.25 5.82
CA LEU A 76 0.48 1.21 4.84
C LEU A 76 -0.22 0.51 3.67
N GLY A 77 0.20 -0.72 3.37
CA GLY A 77 -0.28 -1.51 2.24
C GLY A 77 0.68 -2.64 1.92
N THR A 78 0.62 -3.14 0.68
CA THR A 78 1.48 -4.22 0.21
C THR A 78 1.95 -3.95 -1.21
N ILE A 79 3.13 -4.43 -1.57
CA ILE A 79 3.50 -4.68 -2.97
C ILE A 79 3.24 -6.16 -3.25
N PHE A 80 2.68 -6.49 -4.41
CA PHE A 80 2.43 -7.87 -4.77
C PHE A 80 2.71 -8.14 -6.25
N VAL A 81 2.98 -9.41 -6.52
CA VAL A 81 3.00 -10.00 -7.85
C VAL A 81 2.03 -11.18 -7.87
N ALA A 82 1.37 -11.37 -9.01
CA ALA A 82 0.45 -12.48 -9.23
C ALA A 82 0.67 -13.02 -10.65
N ASP A 83 0.39 -14.31 -10.83
CA ASP A 83 0.51 -14.99 -12.12
C ASP A 83 -0.64 -15.99 -12.27
N THR A 84 -1.02 -16.30 -13.51
CA THR A 84 -2.06 -17.29 -13.82
C THR A 84 -1.51 -18.71 -13.92
N LYS A 85 -0.22 -18.89 -13.64
CA LYS A 85 0.45 -20.18 -13.55
C LYS A 85 1.11 -20.36 -12.19
N PRO A 86 1.07 -21.57 -11.61
CA PRO A 86 1.77 -21.84 -10.36
C PRO A 86 3.29 -21.75 -10.55
N ARG A 87 4.01 -21.62 -9.45
CA ARG A 87 5.49 -21.56 -9.43
C ARG A 87 6.06 -22.62 -8.52
N GLN A 88 7.21 -23.18 -8.90
CA GLN A 88 7.93 -24.17 -8.07
C GLN A 88 8.72 -23.52 -6.92
N ARG A 89 9.15 -22.27 -7.12
CA ARG A 89 9.87 -21.46 -6.15
C ARG A 89 9.58 -19.98 -6.40
N ALA A 90 9.61 -19.21 -5.34
CA ALA A 90 9.58 -17.76 -5.39
C ALA A 90 10.43 -17.21 -4.25
N ASP A 91 11.11 -16.11 -4.53
CA ASP A 91 11.95 -15.39 -3.59
C ASP A 91 11.39 -13.97 -3.47
N ALA A 92 11.22 -13.50 -2.24
CA ALA A 92 10.66 -12.21 -1.94
C ALA A 92 11.71 -11.08 -1.93
N ASP A 93 13.01 -11.39 -1.97
CA ASP A 93 14.11 -10.44 -1.80
C ASP A 93 13.98 -9.17 -2.65
N GLU A 94 13.66 -9.32 -3.94
CA GLU A 94 13.50 -8.18 -4.85
C GLU A 94 12.26 -7.35 -4.52
N LEU A 95 11.18 -8.02 -4.13
CA LEU A 95 9.92 -7.37 -3.76
C LEU A 95 10.05 -6.65 -2.41
N GLU A 96 10.86 -7.19 -1.50
CA GLU A 96 11.22 -6.56 -0.21
C GLU A 96 12.06 -5.31 -0.42
N LYS A 97 13.09 -5.36 -1.27
CA LYS A 97 13.86 -4.17 -1.66
C LYS A 97 12.96 -3.09 -2.24
N LEU A 98 11.99 -3.48 -3.08
CA LEU A 98 11.03 -2.54 -3.63
C LEU A 98 10.09 -1.96 -2.56
N ALA A 99 9.64 -2.77 -1.60
CA ALA A 99 8.81 -2.30 -0.49
C ALA A 99 9.54 -1.27 0.38
N VAL A 100 10.83 -1.48 0.65
CA VAL A 100 11.69 -0.53 1.35
C VAL A 100 11.83 0.78 0.56
N ALA A 101 12.12 0.70 -0.75
CA ALA A 101 12.24 1.89 -1.59
C ALA A 101 10.93 2.69 -1.66
N VAL A 102 9.79 2.01 -1.75
CA VAL A 102 8.47 2.66 -1.72
C VAL A 102 8.22 3.34 -0.37
N LEU A 103 8.56 2.68 0.76
CA LEU A 103 8.43 3.30 2.07
C LEU A 103 9.28 4.58 2.19
N GLN A 104 10.54 4.52 1.76
CA GLN A 104 11.44 5.68 1.76
C GLN A 104 10.83 6.84 0.96
N PHE A 105 10.35 6.56 -0.26
CA PHE A 105 9.71 7.57 -1.08
C PHE A 105 8.44 8.17 -0.44
N LEU A 106 7.63 7.35 0.24
CA LEU A 106 6.45 7.84 0.95
C LEU A 106 6.84 8.72 2.15
N MET A 107 7.85 8.33 2.92
CA MET A 107 8.36 9.11 4.06
C MET A 107 8.96 10.44 3.59
N ASP A 108 9.73 10.44 2.51
CA ASP A 108 10.31 11.66 1.94
C ASP A 108 9.23 12.64 1.46
N ARG A 109 8.12 12.12 0.92
CA ARG A 109 6.97 12.95 0.53
C ARG A 109 6.27 13.55 1.74
N LEU A 110 6.03 12.77 2.79
CA LEU A 110 5.40 13.27 4.00
C LEU A 110 6.25 14.37 4.65
N ASN A 111 7.56 14.14 4.78
CA ASN A 111 8.45 15.15 5.34
C ASN A 111 8.43 16.47 4.55
N LYS A 112 8.37 16.41 3.21
CA LYS A 112 8.26 17.61 2.37
C LYS A 112 6.95 18.35 2.59
N THR A 113 5.84 17.62 2.65
CA THR A 113 4.52 18.22 2.94
C THR A 113 4.50 18.85 4.34
N ASP A 114 5.04 18.16 5.35
CA ASP A 114 5.10 18.68 6.72
C ASP A 114 5.96 19.96 6.79
N HIS A 115 7.08 20.01 6.06
CA HIS A 115 7.89 21.21 5.98
C HIS A 115 7.17 22.35 5.24
N GLU A 116 6.45 22.07 4.15
CA GLU A 116 5.67 23.09 3.43
C GLU A 116 4.49 23.62 4.26
N ASP A 117 3.80 22.75 5.00
CA ASP A 117 2.69 23.12 5.87
C ASP A 117 3.16 23.88 7.11
N VAL A 118 4.29 23.49 7.71
CA VAL A 118 4.92 24.23 8.83
C VAL A 118 5.45 25.58 8.35
N VAL A 119 6.07 25.65 7.17
CA VAL A 119 6.51 26.92 6.59
C VAL A 119 5.31 27.79 6.24
N ALA A 120 4.23 27.23 5.67
CA ALA A 120 3.01 27.97 5.37
C ALA A 120 2.33 28.49 6.64
N ALA A 121 2.28 27.69 7.71
CA ALA A 121 1.77 28.07 9.02
C ALA A 121 2.65 29.15 9.67
N HIS A 122 3.99 29.01 9.61
CA HIS A 122 4.93 30.01 10.11
C HIS A 122 4.87 31.33 9.32
N LEU A 123 4.69 31.27 7.99
CA LEU A 123 4.49 32.45 7.14
C LEU A 123 3.11 33.09 7.28
N TRP A 124 2.12 32.35 7.79
CA TRP A 124 0.83 32.90 8.22
C TRP A 124 0.95 33.60 9.57
N ASP A 125 1.64 32.98 10.53
CA ASP A 125 1.90 33.53 11.86
C ASP A 125 2.72 34.84 11.78
N GLN A 126 3.78 34.87 10.96
CA GLN A 126 4.58 36.09 10.72
C GLN A 126 3.86 37.19 9.93
N ARG A 127 2.80 36.87 9.19
CA ARG A 127 1.94 37.87 8.51
C ARG A 127 0.72 38.26 9.34
N GLY A 128 0.43 37.54 10.42
CA GLY A 128 -0.63 37.85 11.39
C GLY A 128 -0.24 38.89 12.44
N THR A 129 1.06 39.22 12.59
CA THR A 129 1.54 40.22 13.56
C THR A 129 1.65 41.64 13.01
N ASP A 130 1.51 41.86 11.69
CA ASP A 130 1.57 43.20 11.07
C ASP A 130 0.20 43.76 10.66
N ALA A 131 -0.91 43.12 11.05
CA ALA A 131 -2.27 43.55 10.72
C ALA A 131 -3.14 43.89 11.95
N LEU A 132 -2.54 44.45 13.01
CA LEU A 132 -3.26 45.13 14.09
C LEU A 132 -2.65 46.52 14.36
N CYS A 133 -2.84 47.44 13.42
CA CYS A 133 -2.98 48.85 13.75
C CYS A 133 -3.92 49.50 12.73
N GLY A 134 -5.15 49.76 13.16
CA GLY A 134 -6.17 50.39 12.33
C GLY A 134 -7.60 50.05 12.74
N MET A 135 -7.92 50.14 14.02
CA MET A 135 -9.29 50.45 14.45
C MET A 135 -9.40 51.97 14.70
N ASP A 136 -10.63 52.48 14.57
CA ASP A 136 -11.13 53.86 14.75
C ASP A 136 -11.14 54.66 13.43
N VAL A 137 -12.28 54.97 12.79
CA VAL A 137 -13.68 55.22 13.23
C VAL A 137 -14.69 54.83 12.14
#